data_AF-A0A670Y6U4-F1
#
_entry.id   AF-A0A670Y6U4-F1
#
_cell.length_a   1.000
_cell.length_b   1.000
_cell.length_c   1.000
_cell.angle_alpha   90.00
_cell.angle_beta   90.00
_cell.angle_gamma   90.00
#
_symmetry.space_group_name_H-M   'P 1'
#
loop_
_entity.id
_entity.type
_entity.pdbx_description
1 polymer ?
#
loop_
_entity_poly.entity_id
_entity_poly.type
_entity_poly.pdbx_seq_one_letter_code
_entity_poly.pdbx_strand_id
1 'polypeptide(L)'
;EKANRDDNLSTYVELVSKADREKAPSIRQAFERINQRSSANIAHLEQRLQDCLTQLKRLEQKNLSPADSSPSPPPQTLKVNVAHQGPYNMFKFRPTEAPLIEECSIPESPENESIIEAAPKQYLEEEAKKKLQELRSQITELKEYHKVLDSQRNKLDEAWKADKKQIMELLQEEKKRHYNLEIQVNDAVQLNLNEITNLKHDLACTEEKMVYQSYERSRDVWEVLDSYQTRLAKLEQQQQAQQQEAMEMPQASMYKLYGQLMNLLLTIAAIILVFFSTISAFIVPLLHTRMRAVSTLLVITIITLAWNYFHDIIESEWKTWLPSS
;
A
#
# COMPACT_ATOMS: atom_id res chain seq x y z
N GLU A 1 -10.38 7.12 -13.92
CA GLU A 1 -10.06 7.14 -12.49
C GLU A 1 -11.29 7.22 -11.59
N LYS A 2 -12.17 8.22 -11.75
CA LYS A 2 -13.41 8.36 -10.96
C LYS A 2 -14.32 7.12 -11.00
N ALA A 3 -14.58 6.59 -12.20
CA ALA A 3 -15.35 5.35 -12.39
C ALA A 3 -14.74 4.13 -11.66
N ASN A 4 -13.41 3.97 -11.73
CA ASN A 4 -12.72 2.85 -11.09
C ASN A 4 -12.73 2.98 -9.55
N ARG A 5 -12.78 4.21 -9.03
CA ARG A 5 -12.92 4.47 -7.59
C ARG A 5 -14.32 4.11 -7.09
N ASP A 6 -15.33 4.43 -7.88
CA ASP A 6 -16.73 4.16 -7.56
C ASP A 6 -17.05 2.65 -7.66
N ASP A 7 -16.48 1.94 -8.62
CA ASP A 7 -16.59 0.48 -8.74
C ASP A 7 -15.96 -0.25 -7.54
N ASN A 8 -14.75 0.16 -7.13
CA ASN A 8 -14.07 -0.40 -5.95
C ASN A 8 -14.84 -0.11 -4.65
N LEU A 9 -15.44 1.07 -4.53
CA LEU A 9 -16.28 1.42 -3.39
C LEU A 9 -17.55 0.57 -3.35
N SER A 10 -18.20 0.35 -4.51
CA SER A 10 -19.39 -0.50 -4.60
C SER A 10 -19.08 -1.95 -4.21
N THR A 11 -17.95 -2.47 -4.68
CA THR A 11 -17.48 -3.83 -4.38
C THR A 11 -17.19 -4.00 -2.88
N TYR A 12 -16.61 -2.98 -2.25
CA TYR A 12 -16.39 -2.97 -0.81
C TYR A 12 -17.70 -2.96 -0.01
N VAL A 13 -18.67 -2.13 -0.39
CA VAL A 13 -19.99 -2.07 0.25
C VAL A 13 -20.73 -3.41 0.10
N GLU A 14 -20.61 -4.05 -1.07
CA GLU A 14 -21.17 -5.37 -1.32
C GLU A 14 -20.51 -6.46 -0.45
N LEU A 15 -19.18 -6.48 -0.35
CA LEU A 15 -18.45 -7.43 0.50
C LEU A 15 -18.77 -7.26 1.99
N VAL A 16 -18.89 -6.02 2.47
CA VAL A 16 -19.23 -5.74 3.87
C VAL A 16 -20.69 -6.09 4.18
N SER A 17 -21.60 -5.94 3.21
CA SER A 17 -23.02 -6.29 3.38
C SER A 17 -23.30 -7.79 3.30
N LYS A 18 -22.49 -8.55 2.54
CA LYS A 18 -22.58 -10.01 2.42
C LYS A 18 -21.78 -10.77 3.48
N ALA A 19 -20.89 -10.12 4.20
CA ALA A 19 -20.05 -10.76 5.22
C ALA A 19 -20.79 -10.94 6.56
N ASP A 20 -20.56 -12.07 7.22
CA ASP A 20 -21.02 -12.30 8.60
C ASP A 20 -20.59 -11.16 9.53
N ARG A 21 -21.42 -10.90 10.55
CA ARG A 21 -21.26 -9.78 11.50
C ARG A 21 -19.88 -9.76 12.19
N GLU A 22 -19.22 -10.92 12.28
CA GLU A 22 -17.87 -11.07 12.84
C GLU A 22 -16.74 -10.75 11.84
N LYS A 23 -16.96 -10.89 10.53
CA LYS A 23 -15.93 -10.68 9.47
C LYS A 23 -15.94 -9.25 8.92
N ALA A 24 -17.06 -8.55 9.01
CA ALA A 24 -17.20 -7.15 8.62
C ALA A 24 -16.11 -6.20 9.19
N PRO A 25 -15.72 -6.25 10.48
CA PRO A 25 -14.65 -5.39 11.00
C PRO A 25 -13.27 -5.70 10.39
N SER A 26 -12.98 -6.96 10.07
CA SER A 26 -11.71 -7.35 9.42
C SER A 26 -11.63 -6.80 7.99
N ILE A 27 -12.73 -6.88 7.23
CA ILE A 27 -12.83 -6.32 5.87
C ILE A 27 -12.65 -4.80 5.90
N ARG A 28 -13.27 -4.11 6.87
CA ARG A 28 -13.07 -2.67 7.09
C ARG A 28 -11.61 -2.33 7.36
N GLN A 29 -10.96 -3.07 8.25
CA GLN A 29 -9.56 -2.83 8.62
C GLN A 29 -8.61 -3.07 7.44
N ALA A 30 -8.86 -4.08 6.61
CA ALA A 30 -8.06 -4.34 5.41
C ALA A 30 -8.18 -3.19 4.39
N PHE A 31 -9.40 -2.72 4.15
CA PHE A 31 -9.64 -1.59 3.23
C PHE A 31 -9.02 -0.30 3.76
N GLU A 32 -9.16 -0.01 5.05
CA GLU A 32 -8.53 1.14 5.72
C GLU A 32 -7.01 1.13 5.51
N ARG A 33 -6.35 -0.03 5.70
CA ARG A 33 -4.89 -0.16 5.48
C ARG A 33 -4.49 0.09 4.03
N ILE A 34 -5.25 -0.45 3.06
CA ILE A 34 -4.98 -0.23 1.63
C ILE A 34 -5.16 1.25 1.29
N ASN A 35 -6.22 1.88 1.79
CA ASN A 35 -6.50 3.29 1.56
C ASN A 35 -5.42 4.19 2.20
N GLN A 36 -4.97 3.90 3.42
CA GLN A 36 -3.86 4.59 4.07
C GLN A 36 -2.56 4.46 3.27
N ARG A 37 -2.23 3.26 2.80
CA ARG A 37 -1.04 3.01 1.99
C ARG A 37 -1.10 3.73 0.64
N SER A 38 -2.25 3.73 -0.01
CA SER A 38 -2.48 4.46 -1.26
C SER A 38 -2.33 5.97 -1.04
N SER A 39 -2.96 6.52 0.00
CA SER A 39 -2.88 7.94 0.35
C SER A 39 -1.44 8.39 0.65
N ALA A 40 -0.68 7.58 1.40
CA ALA A 40 0.73 7.86 1.67
C ALA A 40 1.58 7.86 0.38
N ASN A 41 1.29 6.96 -0.55
CA ASN A 41 2.00 6.89 -1.83
C ASN A 41 1.64 8.09 -2.73
N ILE A 42 0.37 8.50 -2.75
CA ILE A 42 -0.07 9.71 -3.46
C ILE A 42 0.64 10.95 -2.91
N ALA A 43 0.66 11.12 -1.59
CA ALA A 43 1.34 12.25 -0.95
C ALA A 43 2.84 12.29 -1.30
N HIS A 44 3.51 11.13 -1.32
CA HIS A 44 4.90 11.04 -1.72
C HIS A 44 5.12 11.39 -3.20
N LEU A 45 4.22 10.96 -4.09
CA LEU A 45 4.28 11.32 -5.51
C LEU A 45 4.03 12.81 -5.72
N GLU A 46 3.06 13.39 -5.01
CA GLU A 46 2.78 14.83 -5.04
C GLU A 46 3.99 15.65 -4.57
N GLN A 47 4.65 15.22 -3.49
CA GLN A 47 5.87 15.85 -3.00
C GLN A 47 7.00 15.79 -4.05
N ARG A 48 7.23 14.64 -4.67
CA ARG A 48 8.24 14.51 -5.74
C ARG A 48 7.91 15.40 -6.94
N LEU A 49 6.63 15.55 -7.27
CA LEU A 49 6.17 16.40 -8.35
C LEU A 49 6.45 17.87 -8.01
N GLN A 50 6.14 18.31 -6.79
CA GLN A 50 6.45 19.65 -6.30
C GLN A 50 7.96 19.93 -6.28
N ASP A 51 8.78 18.97 -5.87
CA ASP A 51 10.24 19.09 -5.91
C ASP A 51 10.75 19.25 -7.34
N CYS A 52 10.21 18.47 -8.28
CA CYS A 52 10.56 18.57 -9.69
C CYS A 52 10.17 19.93 -10.29
N LEU A 53 8.96 20.42 -9.99
CA LEU A 53 8.52 21.76 -10.41
C LEU A 53 9.38 22.87 -9.80
N THR A 54 9.78 22.72 -8.54
CA THR A 54 10.66 23.68 -7.87
C THR A 54 12.06 23.69 -8.48
N GLN A 55 12.60 22.51 -8.84
CA GLN A 55 13.88 22.39 -9.54
C GLN A 55 13.81 23.01 -10.94
N LEU A 56 12.72 22.76 -11.67
CA LEU A 56 12.49 23.37 -12.99
C LEU A 56 12.49 24.90 -12.90
N LYS A 57 11.78 25.46 -11.91
CA LYS A 57 11.73 26.91 -11.67
C LYS A 57 13.11 27.49 -11.31
N ARG A 58 13.92 26.78 -10.52
CA ARG A 58 15.30 27.17 -10.20
C ARG A 58 16.22 27.16 -11.42
N LEU A 59 16.09 26.15 -12.29
CA LEU A 59 16.87 26.04 -13.52
C LEU A 59 16.47 27.08 -14.56
N GLU A 60 15.19 27.42 -14.63
CA GLU A 60 14.69 28.53 -15.43
C GLU A 60 15.28 29.85 -14.93
N GLN A 61 15.25 30.10 -13.62
CA GLN A 61 15.77 31.33 -13.02
C GLN A 61 17.30 31.46 -13.15
N LYS A 62 18.04 30.34 -13.09
CA LYS A 62 19.50 30.30 -13.29
C LYS A 62 19.92 30.59 -14.75
N ASN A 63 19.04 30.34 -15.72
CA ASN A 63 19.29 30.67 -17.13
C ASN A 63 19.06 32.16 -17.49
N LEU A 64 18.52 32.97 -16.57
CA LEU A 64 18.25 34.40 -16.76
C LEU A 64 19.29 35.33 -16.11
N SER A 65 20.36 34.82 -15.49
CA SER A 65 21.43 35.63 -14.88
C SER A 65 22.75 35.47 -15.65
N PRO A 66 23.39 36.55 -16.14
CA PRO A 66 24.63 36.45 -16.91
C PRO A 66 25.88 36.32 -16.02
N ALA A 67 26.73 35.36 -16.41
CA ALA A 67 28.19 35.18 -16.23
C ALA A 67 28.89 35.53 -14.89
N ASP A 68 29.69 34.59 -14.37
CA ASP A 68 31.16 34.79 -14.29
C ASP A 68 31.97 33.50 -14.03
N SER A 69 33.22 33.58 -14.46
CA SER A 69 34.30 32.61 -14.75
C SER A 69 34.88 31.74 -13.61
N SER A 70 35.28 30.49 -13.92
CA SER A 70 36.68 29.95 -13.87
C SER A 70 36.80 28.41 -13.66
N PRO A 71 37.95 27.76 -14.02
CA PRO A 71 38.05 26.30 -14.26
C PRO A 71 38.95 25.46 -13.32
N SER A 72 38.57 24.17 -13.15
CA SER A 72 39.35 22.93 -12.75
C SER A 72 39.76 22.71 -11.27
N PRO A 73 40.15 21.48 -10.78
CA PRO A 73 40.31 20.12 -11.36
C PRO A 73 39.65 18.94 -10.51
N PRO A 74 39.86 17.61 -10.78
CA PRO A 74 38.93 16.51 -10.41
C PRO A 74 39.27 15.72 -9.12
N PRO A 75 38.40 14.78 -8.66
CA PRO A 75 38.76 13.36 -8.76
C PRO A 75 37.62 12.34 -8.97
N GLN A 76 37.96 11.33 -9.77
CA GLN A 76 37.70 9.87 -9.71
C GLN A 76 36.54 9.24 -8.88
N THR A 77 35.97 8.21 -9.53
CA THR A 77 35.38 6.94 -9.03
C THR A 77 33.87 6.80 -8.79
N LEU A 78 33.30 5.88 -9.58
CA LEU A 78 32.17 4.95 -9.34
C LEU A 78 30.95 5.39 -8.51
N LYS A 79 29.82 5.55 -9.23
CA LYS A 79 28.63 4.64 -9.15
C LYS A 79 27.57 5.17 -10.12
N VAL A 80 27.43 4.53 -11.29
CA VAL A 80 26.35 4.87 -12.23
C VAL A 80 25.13 4.04 -11.86
N ASN A 81 24.21 4.68 -11.13
CA ASN A 81 22.81 4.31 -11.12
C ASN A 81 22.21 4.72 -12.47
N VAL A 82 21.47 3.79 -13.07
CA VAL A 82 20.73 4.01 -14.32
C VAL A 82 19.60 5.01 -14.06
N ALA A 83 19.87 6.27 -14.37
CA ALA A 83 18.85 7.28 -14.61
C ALA A 83 19.16 7.84 -16.01
N HIS A 84 18.42 7.36 -17.02
CA HIS A 84 18.46 7.94 -18.35
C HIS A 84 17.85 9.33 -18.29
N GLN A 85 18.71 10.33 -18.15
CA GLN A 85 18.41 11.73 -18.38
C GLN A 85 18.20 11.89 -19.90
N GLY A 86 16.94 12.00 -20.33
CA GLY A 86 16.62 12.26 -21.74
C GLY A 86 17.12 13.65 -22.15
N PRO A 87 17.83 13.80 -23.28
CA PRO A 87 18.34 15.08 -23.73
C PRO A 87 17.26 15.80 -24.55
N TYR A 88 16.24 16.33 -23.89
CA TYR A 88 15.32 17.26 -24.54
C TYR A 88 15.63 18.68 -24.06
N ASN A 89 16.79 19.20 -24.48
CA ASN A 89 16.94 20.64 -24.62
C ASN A 89 16.16 21.04 -25.87
N MET A 90 14.88 21.33 -25.69
CA MET A 90 14.10 21.99 -26.72
C MET A 90 14.73 23.36 -26.93
N PHE A 91 15.45 23.54 -28.05
CA PHE A 91 16.08 24.80 -28.42
C PHE A 91 15.02 25.90 -28.38
N LYS A 92 15.14 26.80 -27.40
CA LYS A 92 14.36 28.04 -27.37
C LYS A 92 14.76 28.85 -28.61
N PHE A 93 13.83 29.03 -29.53
CA PHE A 93 13.94 30.07 -30.56
C PHE A 93 14.29 31.38 -29.86
N ARG A 94 15.41 32.00 -30.23
CA ARG A 94 15.69 33.40 -29.92
C ARG A 94 14.79 34.24 -30.83
N PRO A 95 13.82 35.00 -30.31
CA PRO A 95 13.22 36.05 -31.11
C PRO A 95 14.32 37.11 -31.29
N THR A 96 14.92 37.17 -32.47
CA THR A 96 15.68 38.36 -32.85
C THR A 96 14.64 39.45 -33.03
N GLU A 97 14.54 40.35 -32.06
CA GLU A 97 13.77 41.58 -32.16
C GLU A 97 14.20 42.29 -33.45
N ALA A 98 13.31 42.31 -34.44
CA ALA A 98 13.49 43.09 -35.64
C ALA A 98 13.41 44.57 -35.24
N PRO A 99 14.31 45.44 -35.73
CA PRO A 99 14.19 46.87 -35.48
C PRO A 99 12.84 47.33 -36.05
N LEU A 100 12.02 47.97 -35.21
CA LEU A 100 10.89 48.77 -35.65
C LEU A 100 11.41 49.75 -36.70
N ILE A 101 10.97 49.55 -37.95
CA ILE A 101 11.15 50.52 -39.02
C ILE A 101 10.27 51.70 -38.62
N GLU A 102 10.89 52.72 -38.05
CA GLU A 102 10.28 54.02 -37.82
C GLU A 102 9.87 54.56 -39.20
N GLU A 103 8.56 54.71 -39.42
CA GLU A 103 8.02 55.28 -40.65
C GLU A 103 8.61 56.68 -40.84
N CYS A 104 9.45 56.82 -41.86
CA CYS A 104 9.98 58.12 -42.25
C CYS A 104 8.82 58.95 -42.80
N SER A 105 8.33 59.87 -41.98
CA SER A 105 7.27 60.80 -42.34
C SER A 105 7.75 61.68 -43.50
N ILE A 106 7.02 61.64 -44.61
CA ILE A 106 7.19 62.56 -45.73
C ILE A 106 6.78 63.96 -45.24
N PRO A 107 7.65 64.99 -45.29
CA PRO A 107 7.19 66.35 -45.05
C PRO A 107 6.36 66.81 -46.26
N GLU A 108 5.07 67.06 -46.04
CA GLU A 108 4.26 67.88 -46.94
C GLU A 108 4.92 69.26 -47.08
N SER A 109 5.28 69.62 -48.32
CA SER A 109 5.75 70.97 -48.67
C SER A 109 4.52 71.87 -48.85
N PRO A 110 4.43 73.04 -48.17
CA PRO A 110 3.38 73.98 -48.48
C PRO A 110 3.68 74.66 -49.81
N GLU A 111 2.70 74.61 -50.71
CA GLU A 111 2.62 75.48 -51.88
C GLU A 111 2.64 76.93 -51.42
N ASN A 112 3.65 77.69 -51.88
CA ASN A 112 3.55 79.13 -52.03
C ASN A 112 4.52 79.57 -53.12
N GLU A 113 3.96 79.76 -54.32
CA GLU A 113 4.62 80.46 -55.41
C GLU A 113 4.72 81.96 -55.09
N SER A 114 5.93 82.50 -55.16
CA SER A 114 6.13 83.92 -55.45
C SER A 114 7.39 84.14 -56.30
N ILE A 115 7.16 84.28 -57.60
CA ILE A 115 7.79 85.16 -58.59
C ILE A 115 9.28 85.58 -58.38
N ILE A 116 10.14 84.89 -59.14
CA ILE A 116 11.30 85.33 -59.96
C ILE A 116 12.19 86.50 -59.45
N GLU A 117 13.42 86.15 -59.05
CA GLU A 117 14.61 86.99 -59.18
C GLU A 117 15.79 86.11 -59.66
N ALA A 118 16.52 86.56 -60.68
CA ALA A 118 17.50 85.76 -61.42
C ALA A 118 18.77 85.47 -60.59
N ALA A 119 18.77 84.34 -59.86
CA ALA A 119 19.95 83.82 -59.19
C ALA A 119 21.05 83.46 -60.21
N PRO A 120 22.35 83.68 -59.90
CA PRO A 120 23.44 83.28 -60.79
C PRO A 120 23.38 81.77 -61.03
N LYS A 121 23.34 81.34 -62.30
CA LYS A 121 23.24 79.92 -62.70
C LYS A 121 24.24 79.00 -61.99
N GLN A 122 25.38 79.52 -61.55
CA GLN A 122 26.38 78.79 -60.76
C GLN A 122 25.90 78.33 -59.37
N TYR A 123 25.10 79.12 -58.64
CA TYR A 123 24.70 78.75 -57.27
C TYR A 123 23.68 77.61 -57.26
N LEU A 124 22.72 77.65 -58.17
CA LEU A 124 21.71 76.61 -58.34
C LEU A 124 22.34 75.28 -58.80
N GLU A 125 23.37 75.36 -59.63
CA GLU A 125 24.10 74.19 -60.15
C GLU A 125 24.96 73.52 -59.06
N GLU A 126 25.60 74.30 -58.19
CA GLU A 126 26.34 73.77 -57.03
C GLU A 126 25.42 73.14 -55.97
N GLU A 127 24.24 73.71 -55.73
CA GLU A 127 23.25 73.10 -54.83
C GLU A 127 22.70 71.77 -55.40
N ALA A 128 22.44 71.72 -56.71
CA ALA A 128 22.03 70.49 -57.38
C ALA A 128 23.14 69.42 -57.32
N LYS A 129 24.41 69.79 -57.50
CA LYS A 129 25.57 68.89 -57.34
C LYS A 129 25.67 68.34 -55.92
N LYS A 130 25.47 69.18 -54.90
CA LYS A 130 25.47 68.76 -53.49
C LYS A 130 24.35 67.77 -53.18
N LYS A 131 23.12 68.03 -53.63
CA LYS A 131 21.98 67.10 -53.47
C LYS A 131 22.21 65.78 -54.21
N LEU A 132 22.79 65.83 -55.41
CA LEU A 132 23.15 64.63 -56.17
C LEU A 132 24.25 63.80 -55.46
N GLN A 133 25.23 64.47 -54.84
CA GLN A 133 26.27 63.81 -54.07
C GLN A 133 25.71 63.15 -52.80
N GLU A 134 24.82 63.84 -52.10
CA GLU A 134 24.11 63.31 -50.93
C GLU A 134 23.27 62.06 -51.31
N LEU A 135 22.49 62.15 -52.38
CA LEU A 135 21.70 61.01 -52.88
C LEU A 135 22.59 59.83 -53.30
N ARG A 136 23.75 60.10 -53.92
CA ARG A 136 24.74 59.05 -54.24
C ARG A 136 25.30 58.39 -52.98
N SER A 137 25.54 59.16 -51.92
CA SER A 137 25.98 58.63 -50.62
C SER A 137 24.92 57.71 -50.04
N GLN A 138 23.67 58.16 -49.97
CA GLN A 138 22.55 57.36 -49.45
C GLN A 138 22.31 56.08 -50.26
N ILE A 139 22.40 56.13 -51.60
CA ILE A 139 22.32 54.93 -52.44
C ILE A 139 23.46 53.96 -52.12
N THR A 140 24.65 54.46 -51.80
CA THR A 140 25.81 53.62 -51.45
C THR A 140 25.62 52.99 -50.07
N GLU A 141 25.12 53.75 -49.10
CA GLU A 141 24.82 53.26 -47.75
C GLU A 141 23.70 52.20 -47.78
N LEU A 142 22.62 52.46 -48.53
CA LEU A 142 21.50 51.53 -48.70
C LEU A 142 21.95 50.22 -49.38
N LYS A 143 22.88 50.30 -50.35
CA LYS A 143 23.50 49.12 -50.95
C LYS A 143 24.30 48.32 -49.93
N GLU A 144 24.99 48.98 -49.01
CA GLU A 144 25.76 48.28 -47.98
C GLU A 144 24.84 47.62 -46.94
N TYR A 145 23.78 48.31 -46.50
CA TYR A 145 22.75 47.70 -45.66
C TYR A 145 22.10 46.49 -46.34
N HIS A 146 21.79 46.58 -47.63
CA HIS A 146 21.23 45.47 -48.39
C HIS A 146 22.16 44.25 -48.39
N LYS A 147 23.48 44.44 -48.61
CA LYS A 147 24.46 43.35 -48.53
C LYS A 147 24.53 42.72 -47.13
N VAL A 148 24.51 43.54 -46.08
CA VAL A 148 24.53 43.04 -44.70
C VAL A 148 23.27 42.20 -44.44
N LEU A 149 22.09 42.71 -44.83
CA LEU A 149 20.83 42.01 -44.66
C LEU A 149 20.80 40.67 -45.42
N ASP A 150 21.29 40.66 -46.67
CA ASP A 150 21.44 39.43 -47.46
C ASP A 150 22.38 38.44 -46.79
N SER A 151 23.49 38.92 -46.22
CA SER A 151 24.41 38.04 -45.47
C SER A 151 23.76 37.42 -44.23
N GLN A 152 22.92 38.18 -43.51
CA GLN A 152 22.19 37.67 -42.35
C GLN A 152 21.09 36.69 -42.75
N ARG A 153 20.37 36.98 -43.85
CA ARG A 153 19.39 36.07 -44.43
C ARG A 153 20.04 34.72 -44.80
N ASN A 154 21.21 34.74 -45.44
CA ASN A 154 21.92 33.52 -45.82
C ASN A 154 22.40 32.73 -44.60
N LYS A 155 22.95 33.40 -43.58
CA LYS A 155 23.33 32.76 -42.31
C LYS A 155 22.15 32.09 -41.62
N LEU A 156 21.00 32.76 -41.61
CA LEU A 156 19.78 32.20 -41.01
C LEU A 156 19.27 31.00 -41.80
N ASP A 157 19.30 31.05 -43.14
CA ASP A 157 18.90 29.94 -44.00
C ASP A 157 19.82 28.72 -43.83
N GLU A 158 21.14 28.93 -43.73
CA GLU A 158 22.11 27.88 -43.43
C GLU A 158 21.89 27.26 -42.05
N ALA A 159 21.71 28.08 -41.01
CA ALA A 159 21.42 27.63 -39.66
C ALA A 159 20.11 26.83 -39.59
N TRP A 160 19.04 27.33 -40.22
CA TRP A 160 17.76 26.64 -40.27
C TRP A 160 17.85 25.30 -41.00
N LYS A 161 18.60 25.23 -42.11
CA LYS A 161 18.85 23.96 -42.83
C LYS A 161 19.63 22.96 -41.97
N ALA A 162 20.63 23.43 -41.23
CA ALA A 162 21.40 22.61 -40.31
C ALA A 162 20.53 22.04 -39.19
N ASP A 163 19.75 22.91 -38.52
CA ASP A 163 18.85 22.51 -37.44
C ASP A 163 17.77 21.53 -37.92
N LYS A 164 17.17 21.81 -39.09
CA LYS A 164 16.17 20.91 -39.70
C LYS A 164 16.75 19.52 -39.93
N LYS A 165 17.99 19.43 -40.44
CA LYS A 165 18.68 18.15 -40.68
C LYS A 165 18.93 17.43 -39.35
N GLN A 166 19.46 18.13 -38.35
CA GLN A 166 19.75 17.57 -37.04
C GLN A 166 18.49 17.03 -36.35
N ILE A 167 17.40 17.79 -36.36
CA ILE A 167 16.12 17.38 -35.78
C ILE A 167 15.59 16.12 -36.48
N MET A 168 15.72 16.06 -37.82
CA MET A 168 15.28 14.90 -38.59
C MET A 168 16.09 13.64 -38.24
N GLU A 169 17.41 13.77 -38.07
CA GLU A 169 18.29 12.67 -37.66
C GLU A 169 17.94 12.18 -36.25
N LEU A 170 17.79 13.10 -35.29
CA LEU A 170 17.38 12.78 -33.92
C LEU A 170 16.00 12.09 -33.87
N LEU A 171 15.06 12.55 -34.68
CA LEU A 171 13.73 11.93 -34.77
C LEU A 171 13.81 10.49 -35.30
N GLN A 172 14.66 10.23 -36.30
CA GLN A 172 14.87 8.88 -36.81
C GLN A 172 15.56 7.98 -35.78
N GLU A 173 16.53 8.50 -35.03
CA GLU A 173 17.18 7.77 -33.96
C GLU A 173 16.18 7.41 -32.84
N GLU A 174 15.35 8.36 -32.41
CA GLU A 174 14.29 8.11 -31.43
C GLU A 174 13.27 7.09 -31.92
N LYS A 175 12.87 7.17 -33.18
CA LYS A 175 11.96 6.16 -33.77
C LYS A 175 12.57 4.76 -33.72
N LYS A 176 13.87 4.63 -34.02
CA LYS A 176 14.58 3.35 -33.94
C LYS A 176 14.71 2.87 -32.48
N ARG A 177 15.03 3.77 -31.55
CA ARG A 177 15.11 3.47 -30.12
C ARG A 177 13.77 2.98 -29.59
N HIS A 178 12.68 3.65 -29.93
CA HIS A 178 11.33 3.27 -29.55
C HIS A 178 10.96 1.88 -30.08
N TYR A 179 11.19 1.62 -31.37
CA TYR A 179 10.93 0.32 -31.98
C TYR A 179 11.70 -0.82 -31.30
N ASN A 180 12.99 -0.60 -31.00
CA ASN A 180 13.79 -1.61 -30.30
C ASN A 180 13.28 -1.86 -28.86
N LEU A 181 12.86 -0.81 -28.17
CA LEU A 181 12.30 -0.93 -26.83
C LEU A 181 10.96 -1.67 -26.85
N GLU A 182 10.12 -1.40 -27.85
CA GLU A 182 8.85 -2.10 -28.05
C GLU A 182 9.07 -3.60 -28.22
N ILE A 183 10.04 -4.01 -29.05
CA ILE A 183 10.41 -5.42 -29.21
C ILE A 183 10.86 -6.01 -27.87
N GLN A 184 11.76 -5.35 -27.15
CA GLN A 184 12.27 -5.85 -25.87
C GLN A 184 11.15 -6.02 -24.83
N VAL A 185 10.23 -5.05 -24.75
CA VAL A 185 9.07 -5.14 -23.85
C VAL A 185 8.17 -6.29 -24.27
N ASN A 186 7.92 -6.45 -25.56
CA ASN A 186 7.09 -7.55 -26.07
C ASN A 186 7.68 -8.93 -25.74
N ASP A 187 8.98 -9.13 -25.99
CA ASP A 187 9.68 -10.38 -25.66
C ASP A 187 9.63 -10.67 -24.16
N ALA A 188 9.86 -9.65 -23.32
CA ALA A 188 9.77 -9.78 -21.88
C ALA A 188 8.35 -10.14 -21.41
N VAL A 189 7.32 -9.49 -21.97
CA VAL A 189 5.91 -9.79 -21.64
C VAL A 189 5.56 -11.21 -22.07
N GLN A 190 6.00 -11.65 -23.25
CA GLN A 190 5.77 -13.00 -23.74
C GLN A 190 6.42 -14.06 -22.85
N LEU A 191 7.67 -13.83 -22.43
CA LEU A 191 8.36 -14.72 -21.50
C LEU A 191 7.61 -14.81 -20.15
N ASN A 192 7.28 -13.66 -19.55
CA ASN A 192 6.54 -13.61 -18.28
C ASN A 192 5.18 -14.31 -18.38
N LEU A 193 4.47 -14.15 -19.51
CA LEU A 193 3.18 -14.81 -19.72
C LEU A 193 3.34 -16.35 -19.77
N ASN A 194 4.38 -16.84 -20.44
CA ASN A 194 4.70 -18.26 -20.48
C ASN A 194 5.06 -18.81 -19.09
N GLU A 195 5.88 -18.08 -18.34
CA GLU A 195 6.24 -18.45 -16.96
C GLU A 195 5.02 -18.52 -16.04
N ILE A 196 4.15 -17.51 -16.08
CA ILE A 196 2.90 -17.50 -15.31
C ILE A 196 2.00 -18.68 -15.71
N THR A 197 1.94 -19.00 -17.00
CA THR A 197 1.11 -20.11 -17.50
C THR A 197 1.64 -21.45 -16.99
N ASN A 198 2.96 -21.68 -17.05
CA ASN A 198 3.59 -22.88 -16.52
C ASN A 198 3.39 -23.00 -15.00
N LEU A 199 3.63 -21.91 -14.25
CA LEU A 199 3.44 -21.90 -12.79
C LEU A 199 1.98 -22.18 -12.40
N LYS A 200 1.01 -21.63 -13.15
CA LYS A 200 -0.42 -21.94 -12.92
C LYS A 200 -0.73 -23.41 -13.17
N HIS A 201 -0.14 -24.00 -14.22
CA HIS A 201 -0.30 -25.41 -14.52
C HIS A 201 0.29 -26.29 -13.41
N ASP A 202 1.51 -26.00 -12.97
CA ASP A 202 2.17 -26.71 -11.86
C ASP A 202 1.38 -26.58 -10.55
N LEU A 203 0.86 -25.39 -10.27
CA LEU A 203 -0.01 -25.16 -9.11
C LEU A 203 -1.28 -26.01 -9.19
N ALA A 204 -1.96 -26.05 -10.34
CA ALA A 204 -3.16 -26.85 -10.51
C ALA A 204 -2.88 -28.35 -10.34
N CYS A 205 -1.78 -28.85 -10.92
CA CYS A 205 -1.36 -30.25 -10.78
C CYS A 205 -1.04 -30.61 -9.32
N THR A 206 -0.32 -29.74 -8.61
CA THR A 206 0.01 -29.96 -7.20
C THR A 206 -1.19 -29.83 -6.29
N GLU A 207 -2.14 -28.93 -6.59
CA GLU A 207 -3.42 -28.80 -5.90
C GLU A 207 -4.26 -30.08 -6.06
N GLU A 208 -4.43 -30.59 -7.28
CA GLU A 208 -5.16 -31.83 -7.54
C GLU A 208 -4.55 -33.01 -6.78
N LYS A 209 -3.21 -33.13 -6.80
CA LYS A 209 -2.50 -34.16 -6.04
C LYS A 209 -2.71 -34.01 -4.53
N MET A 210 -2.68 -32.79 -4.00
CA MET A 210 -2.89 -32.52 -2.58
C MET A 210 -4.32 -32.87 -2.16
N VAL A 211 -5.31 -32.47 -2.96
CA VAL A 211 -6.73 -32.78 -2.73
C VAL A 211 -6.96 -34.28 -2.75
N TYR A 212 -6.44 -34.98 -3.77
CA TYR A 212 -6.53 -36.43 -3.86
C TYR A 212 -5.89 -37.12 -2.65
N GLN A 213 -4.69 -36.70 -2.25
CA GLN A 213 -4.01 -37.27 -1.08
C GLN A 213 -4.78 -37.01 0.23
N SER A 214 -5.39 -35.84 0.37
CA SER A 214 -6.24 -35.53 1.52
C SER A 214 -7.48 -36.42 1.58
N TYR A 215 -8.11 -36.66 0.42
CA TYR A 215 -9.25 -37.56 0.30
C TYR A 215 -8.87 -39.01 0.66
N GLU A 216 -7.78 -39.53 0.11
CA GLU A 216 -7.28 -40.88 0.42
C GLU A 216 -6.99 -41.04 1.92
N ARG A 217 -6.28 -40.09 2.54
CA ARG A 217 -6.02 -40.14 4.00
C ARG A 217 -7.31 -40.12 4.82
N SER A 218 -8.30 -39.36 4.39
CA SER A 218 -9.60 -39.30 5.08
C SER A 218 -10.37 -40.60 4.91
N ARG A 219 -10.30 -41.22 3.73
CA ARG A 219 -10.89 -42.54 3.45
C ARG A 219 -10.24 -43.61 4.31
N ASP A 220 -8.92 -43.66 4.40
CA ASP A 220 -8.21 -44.65 5.21
C ASP A 220 -8.60 -44.56 6.70
N VAL A 221 -8.75 -43.34 7.24
CA VAL A 221 -9.28 -43.12 8.60
C VAL A 221 -10.72 -43.61 8.73
N TRP A 222 -11.55 -43.36 7.72
CA TRP A 222 -12.94 -43.80 7.71
C TRP A 222 -13.06 -45.33 7.68
N GLU A 223 -12.26 -46.01 6.87
CA GLU A 223 -12.20 -47.48 6.83
C GLU A 223 -11.79 -48.08 8.18
N VAL A 224 -10.81 -47.47 8.86
CA VAL A 224 -10.42 -47.88 10.22
C VAL A 224 -11.58 -47.68 11.20
N LEU A 225 -12.29 -46.55 11.12
CA LEU A 225 -13.44 -46.27 11.99
C LEU A 225 -14.58 -47.27 11.76
N ASP A 226 -14.90 -47.60 10.51
CA ASP A 226 -15.91 -48.59 10.15
C ASP A 226 -15.54 -49.99 10.67
N SER A 227 -14.24 -50.33 10.64
CA SER A 227 -13.74 -51.57 11.24
C SER A 227 -13.98 -51.62 12.76
N TYR A 228 -13.76 -50.50 13.46
CA TYR A 228 -14.05 -50.39 14.89
C TYR A 228 -15.55 -50.46 15.17
N GLN A 229 -16.37 -49.79 14.37
CA GLN A 229 -17.83 -49.83 14.47
C GLN A 229 -18.36 -51.26 14.27
N THR A 230 -17.89 -51.96 13.24
CA THR A 230 -18.25 -53.36 13.00
C THR A 230 -17.83 -54.27 14.16
N ARG A 231 -16.64 -54.03 14.73
CA ARG A 231 -16.15 -54.80 15.88
C ARG A 231 -16.96 -54.53 17.15
N LEU A 232 -17.32 -53.27 17.40
CA LEU A 232 -18.21 -52.89 18.50
C LEU A 232 -19.59 -53.53 18.34
N ALA A 233 -20.19 -53.49 17.15
CA ALA A 233 -21.47 -54.12 16.87
C ALA A 233 -21.42 -55.64 17.09
N LYS A 234 -20.34 -56.32 16.70
CA LYS A 234 -20.13 -57.75 16.98
C LYS A 234 -20.02 -58.04 18.48
N LEU A 235 -19.29 -57.20 19.23
CA LEU A 235 -19.17 -57.34 20.69
C LEU A 235 -20.51 -57.09 21.38
N GLU A 236 -21.28 -56.10 20.94
CA GLU A 236 -22.62 -55.80 21.46
C GLU A 236 -23.59 -56.95 21.16
N GLN A 237 -23.57 -57.49 19.95
CA GLN A 237 -24.40 -58.64 19.58
C GLN A 237 -24.01 -59.89 20.38
N GLN A 238 -22.72 -60.14 20.58
CA GLN A 238 -22.25 -61.24 21.43
C GLN A 238 -22.71 -61.04 22.88
N GLN A 239 -22.60 -59.81 23.40
CA GLN A 239 -23.10 -59.47 24.73
C GLN A 239 -24.61 -59.70 24.83
N GLN A 240 -25.41 -59.27 23.85
CA GLN A 240 -26.85 -59.50 23.83
C GLN A 240 -27.21 -60.99 23.74
N ALA A 241 -26.53 -61.77 22.92
CA ALA A 241 -26.76 -63.21 22.80
C ALA A 241 -26.43 -63.94 24.12
N GLN A 242 -25.29 -63.62 24.75
CA GLN A 242 -24.90 -64.16 26.05
C GLN A 242 -25.84 -63.69 27.16
N GLN A 243 -26.38 -62.46 27.06
CA GLN A 243 -27.38 -61.94 27.97
C GLN A 243 -28.74 -62.60 27.76
N GLN A 244 -29.14 -62.98 26.55
CA GLN A 244 -30.37 -63.72 26.27
C GLN A 244 -30.30 -65.17 26.78
N GLU A 245 -29.17 -65.83 26.55
CA GLU A 245 -28.90 -67.19 27.07
C GLU A 245 -28.80 -67.19 28.60
N ALA A 246 -28.27 -66.12 29.19
CA ALA A 246 -28.36 -65.88 30.63
C ALA A 246 -29.76 -65.42 31.06
N MET A 247 -30.55 -64.67 30.28
CA MET A 247 -31.86 -64.16 30.70
C MET A 247 -32.89 -65.27 30.89
N GLU A 248 -32.70 -66.42 30.24
CA GLU A 248 -33.46 -67.65 30.56
C GLU A 248 -33.09 -68.26 31.92
N MET A 249 -31.99 -67.86 32.58
CA MET A 249 -31.48 -68.52 33.80
C MET A 249 -31.14 -67.63 35.03
N PRO A 250 -30.99 -66.29 35.00
CA PRO A 250 -31.43 -65.50 36.16
C PRO A 250 -31.87 -64.06 35.83
N GLN A 251 -33.02 -63.86 35.16
CA GLN A 251 -33.71 -62.56 35.16
C GLN A 251 -33.96 -62.06 36.60
N ALA A 252 -34.09 -62.97 37.58
CA ALA A 252 -34.21 -62.65 39.00
C ALA A 252 -32.97 -61.94 39.62
N SER A 253 -31.78 -62.07 39.03
CA SER A 253 -30.54 -61.52 39.62
C SER A 253 -30.40 -60.00 39.42
N MET A 254 -30.75 -59.50 38.23
CA MET A 254 -30.54 -58.09 37.88
C MET A 254 -31.53 -57.16 38.61
N TYR A 255 -32.80 -57.55 38.71
CA TYR A 255 -33.80 -56.83 39.49
C TYR A 255 -33.54 -56.92 41.00
N LYS A 256 -32.95 -58.02 41.50
CA LYS A 256 -32.54 -58.16 42.90
C LYS A 256 -31.38 -57.23 43.27
N LEU A 257 -30.38 -57.09 42.39
CA LEU A 257 -29.28 -56.12 42.56
C LEU A 257 -29.79 -54.68 42.50
N TYR A 258 -30.68 -54.35 41.57
CA TYR A 258 -31.30 -53.04 41.49
C TYR A 258 -32.13 -52.71 42.75
N GLY A 259 -32.88 -53.69 43.27
CA GLY A 259 -33.59 -53.57 44.55
C GLY A 259 -32.65 -53.39 45.74
N GLN A 260 -31.51 -54.09 45.77
CA GLN A 260 -30.48 -53.90 46.80
C GLN A 260 -29.84 -52.51 46.73
N LEU A 261 -29.58 -51.99 45.52
CA LEU A 261 -28.99 -50.66 45.33
C LEU A 261 -29.98 -49.55 45.71
N MET A 262 -31.25 -49.69 45.33
CA MET A 262 -32.31 -48.77 45.74
C MET A 262 -32.52 -48.79 47.24
N ASN A 263 -32.51 -49.96 47.88
CA ASN A 263 -32.62 -50.10 49.33
C ASN A 263 -31.39 -49.52 50.06
N LEU A 264 -30.18 -49.71 49.53
CA LEU A 264 -28.96 -49.09 50.06
C LEU A 264 -29.04 -47.56 49.94
N LEU A 265 -29.50 -47.04 48.81
CA LEU A 265 -29.69 -45.60 48.62
C LEU A 265 -30.73 -45.05 49.58
N LEU A 266 -31.84 -45.77 49.79
CA LEU A 266 -32.89 -45.38 50.72
C LEU A 266 -32.41 -45.38 52.18
N THR A 267 -31.60 -46.37 52.57
CA THR A 267 -31.03 -46.43 53.93
C THR A 267 -30.01 -45.32 54.17
N ILE A 268 -29.14 -45.02 53.19
CA ILE A 268 -28.22 -43.87 53.28
C ILE A 268 -29.00 -42.56 53.41
N ALA A 269 -30.03 -42.35 52.58
CA ALA A 269 -30.87 -41.16 52.66
C ALA A 269 -31.59 -41.04 54.01
N ALA A 270 -32.13 -42.14 54.54
CA ALA A 270 -32.78 -42.17 55.85
C ALA A 270 -31.80 -41.86 56.99
N ILE A 271 -30.57 -42.39 56.94
CA ILE A 271 -29.52 -42.08 57.93
C ILE A 271 -29.18 -40.59 57.89
N ILE A 272 -28.95 -40.03 56.70
CA ILE A 272 -28.68 -38.59 56.52
C ILE A 272 -29.84 -37.75 57.10
N LEU A 273 -31.09 -38.15 56.83
CA LEU A 273 -32.28 -37.44 57.30
C LEU A 273 -32.41 -37.50 58.84
N VAL A 274 -32.11 -38.64 59.45
CA VAL A 274 -32.06 -38.78 60.92
C VAL A 274 -30.94 -37.94 61.52
N PHE A 275 -29.77 -37.86 60.87
CA PHE A 275 -28.69 -36.95 61.29
C PHE A 275 -29.13 -35.47 61.28
N PHE A 276 -29.79 -35.01 60.21
CA PHE A 276 -30.32 -33.65 60.18
C PHE A 276 -31.38 -33.41 61.24
N SER A 277 -32.22 -34.42 61.54
CA SER A 277 -33.24 -34.34 62.58
C SER A 277 -32.63 -34.29 63.99
N THR A 278 -31.61 -35.10 64.28
CA THR A 278 -30.90 -35.07 65.59
C THR A 278 -30.12 -33.77 65.78
N ILE A 279 -29.48 -33.26 64.73
CA ILE A 279 -28.80 -31.96 64.76
C ILE A 279 -29.81 -30.83 64.99
N SER A 280 -30.96 -30.84 64.30
CA SER A 280 -32.03 -29.85 64.50
C SER A 280 -32.59 -29.90 65.93
N ALA A 281 -32.85 -31.10 66.46
CA ALA A 281 -33.30 -31.29 67.84
C ALA A 281 -32.26 -30.87 68.90
N PHE A 282 -30.97 -30.87 68.55
CA PHE A 282 -29.89 -30.37 69.41
C PHE A 282 -29.77 -28.84 69.34
N ILE A 283 -29.99 -28.24 68.17
CA ILE A 283 -29.93 -26.79 67.94
C ILE A 283 -31.12 -26.07 68.59
N VAL A 284 -32.32 -26.66 68.58
CA VAL A 284 -33.55 -26.04 69.16
C VAL A 284 -33.41 -25.65 70.64
N PRO A 285 -32.92 -26.49 71.58
CA PRO A 285 -32.68 -26.09 72.96
C PRO A 285 -31.43 -25.21 73.15
N LEU A 286 -30.47 -25.24 72.22
CA LEU A 286 -29.27 -24.39 72.25
C LEU A 286 -29.59 -22.92 71.93
N LEU A 287 -30.55 -22.66 71.06
CA LEU A 287 -30.97 -21.29 70.70
C LEU A 287 -31.77 -20.57 71.80
N HIS A 288 -32.26 -21.28 72.82
CA HIS A 288 -33.09 -20.68 73.88
C HIS A 288 -32.28 -20.08 75.04
N THR A 289 -31.02 -20.50 75.26
CA THR A 289 -30.20 -19.96 76.36
C THR A 289 -29.03 -19.14 75.83
N ARG A 290 -29.19 -17.81 75.88
CA ARG A 290 -28.22 -16.83 75.34
C ARG A 290 -26.78 -17.05 75.81
N MET A 291 -26.59 -17.59 77.02
CA MET A 291 -25.26 -17.90 77.58
C MET A 291 -24.59 -19.13 76.95
N ARG A 292 -25.36 -20.13 76.50
CA ARG A 292 -24.79 -21.34 75.88
C ARG A 292 -24.44 -21.14 74.42
N ALA A 293 -25.24 -20.37 73.67
CA ALA A 293 -24.91 -19.98 72.30
C ALA A 293 -23.60 -19.15 72.23
N VAL A 294 -23.40 -18.24 73.19
CA VAL A 294 -22.13 -17.52 73.33
C VAL A 294 -21.00 -18.49 73.68
N SER A 295 -21.18 -19.42 74.60
CA SER A 295 -20.14 -20.42 74.92
C SER A 295 -19.79 -21.32 73.73
N THR A 296 -20.76 -21.77 72.92
CA THR A 296 -20.49 -22.59 71.74
C THR A 296 -19.80 -21.78 70.64
N LEU A 297 -20.19 -20.53 70.43
CA LEU A 297 -19.48 -19.63 69.52
C LEU A 297 -18.05 -19.37 70.03
N LEU A 298 -17.87 -19.19 71.33
CA LEU A 298 -16.56 -18.98 71.94
C LEU A 298 -15.67 -20.22 71.75
N VAL A 299 -16.20 -21.43 71.96
CA VAL A 299 -15.49 -22.69 71.67
C VAL A 299 -15.16 -22.83 70.19
N ILE A 300 -16.09 -22.52 69.28
CA ILE A 300 -15.82 -22.53 67.83
C ILE A 300 -14.73 -21.51 67.48
N THR A 301 -14.78 -20.30 68.04
CA THR A 301 -13.73 -19.28 67.82
C THR A 301 -12.38 -19.71 68.38
N ILE A 302 -12.34 -20.36 69.55
CA ILE A 302 -11.11 -20.92 70.13
C ILE A 302 -10.56 -22.03 69.24
N ILE A 303 -11.41 -22.92 68.72
CA ILE A 303 -10.99 -24.01 67.82
C ILE A 303 -10.45 -23.42 66.50
N THR A 304 -11.09 -22.40 65.93
CA THR A 304 -10.57 -21.75 64.71
C THR A 304 -9.27 -21.01 64.96
N LEU A 305 -9.11 -20.36 66.13
CA LEU A 305 -7.87 -19.72 66.51
C LEU A 305 -6.76 -20.74 66.77
N ALA A 306 -7.07 -21.86 67.43
CA ALA A 306 -6.13 -22.95 67.64
C ALA A 306 -5.70 -23.57 66.31
N TRP A 307 -6.60 -23.70 65.33
CA TRP A 307 -6.26 -24.18 64.00
C TRP A 307 -5.34 -23.20 63.26
N ASN A 308 -5.61 -21.90 63.37
CA ASN A 308 -4.77 -20.87 62.76
C ASN A 308 -3.39 -20.83 63.42
N TYR A 309 -3.34 -20.95 64.75
CA TYR A 309 -2.09 -20.96 65.51
C TYR A 309 -1.29 -22.24 65.28
N PHE A 310 -1.94 -23.40 65.16
CA PHE A 310 -1.26 -24.64 64.75
C PHE A 310 -0.77 -24.55 63.31
N HIS A 311 -1.50 -23.89 62.42
CA HIS A 311 -1.07 -23.69 61.04
C HIS A 311 0.17 -22.78 61.00
N ASP A 312 0.19 -21.69 61.75
CA ASP A 312 1.36 -20.80 61.90
C ASP A 312 2.56 -21.51 62.53
N ILE A 313 2.34 -22.36 63.56
CA ILE A 313 3.41 -23.17 64.17
C ILE A 313 3.96 -24.19 63.17
N ILE A 314 3.08 -24.91 62.46
CA ILE A 314 3.49 -25.86 61.42
C ILE A 314 4.27 -25.14 60.33
N GLU A 315 3.83 -23.98 59.84
CA GLU A 315 4.57 -23.22 58.84
C GLU A 315 5.93 -22.71 59.36
N SER A 316 6.03 -22.36 60.64
CA SER A 316 7.30 -21.98 61.28
C SER A 316 8.27 -23.15 61.44
N GLU A 317 7.79 -24.34 61.82
CA GLU A 317 8.62 -25.55 61.92
C GLU A 317 9.03 -26.06 60.54
N TRP A 318 8.13 -26.01 59.54
CA TRP A 318 8.45 -26.37 58.16
C TRP A 318 9.56 -25.48 57.56
N LYS A 319 9.67 -24.20 57.94
CA LYS A 319 10.78 -23.32 57.52
C LYS A 319 12.12 -23.64 58.19
N THR A 320 12.13 -24.26 59.37
CA THR A 320 13.38 -24.67 60.05
C THR A 320 13.97 -25.98 59.53
N TRP A 321 13.17 -26.79 58.82
CA TRP A 321 13.57 -28.09 58.28
C TRP A 321 13.95 -28.09 56.79
N LEU A 322 13.82 -26.96 56.06
CA LEU A 322 14.42 -26.82 54.73
C LEU A 322 15.84 -26.23 54.84
N PRO A 323 16.91 -26.99 54.53
CA PRO A 323 18.22 -26.42 54.30
C PRO A 323 18.16 -25.55 53.04
N SER A 324 18.72 -24.35 53.11
CA SER A 324 18.97 -23.50 51.95
C SER A 324 19.79 -24.24 50.89
N SER A 325 19.19 -24.48 49.73
CA SER A 325 19.89 -24.64 48.46
C SER A 325 19.14 -23.92 47.36
#